data_AF-A0A6B9CPQ5-F1
#
_entry.id   AF-A0A6B9CPQ5-F1
#
_cell.length_a   1.000
_cell.length_b   1.000
_cell.length_c   1.000
_cell.angle_alpha   90.00
_cell.angle_beta   90.00
_cell.angle_gamma   90.00
#
_symmetry.space_group_name_H-M   'P 1'
#
loop_
_entity.id
_entity.type
_entity.pdbx_description
1 polymer ?
#
loop_
_entity_poly.entity_id
_entity_poly.type
_entity_poly.pdbx_seq_one_letter_code
_entity_poly.pdbx_strand_id
1 'polypeptide(L)' 'FPSHITVTTYSDMPYSRYRKLDNGTFVGEGFAFELLALLMKKFKFTYTIIPPAKDIIGDESSGMIQQLYN' A
#
# COMPACT_ATOMS: atom_id res chain seq x y z
N PHE A 1 -13.79 -1.83 -12.85
CA PHE A 1 -12.67 -1.69 -11.91
C PHE A 1 -12.39 -3.06 -11.30
N PRO A 2 -11.13 -3.47 -11.10
CA PRO A 2 -10.82 -4.73 -10.42
C PRO A 2 -11.46 -4.76 -9.03
N SER A 3 -11.99 -5.92 -8.63
CA SER A 3 -12.60 -6.12 -7.30
C SER A 3 -11.57 -6.19 -6.18
N HIS A 4 -10.30 -6.43 -6.51
CA HIS A 4 -9.17 -6.48 -5.60
C HIS A 4 -7.92 -5.88 -6.26
N ILE A 5 -7.14 -5.11 -5.51
CA ILE A 5 -5.84 -4.59 -5.93
C ILE A 5 -4.76 -4.84 -4.88
N THR A 6 -3.51 -4.94 -5.31
CA THR A 6 -2.35 -4.89 -4.43
C THR A 6 -1.86 -3.45 -4.34
N VAL A 7 -1.41 -3.04 -3.16
CA VAL A 7 -0.83 -1.72 -2.94
C VAL A 7 0.50 -1.82 -2.20
N THR A 8 1.38 -0.87 -2.47
CA THR A 8 2.60 -0.63 -1.71
C THR A 8 2.61 0.84 -1.28
N THR A 9 3.46 1.21 -0.33
CA THR A 9 3.52 2.58 0.18
C THR A 9 4.92 2.92 0.68
N TYR A 10 5.28 4.19 0.52
CA TYR A 10 6.45 4.79 1.14
C TYR A 10 6.12 5.26 2.56
N SER A 11 7.02 5.04 3.51
CA SER A 11 6.83 5.51 4.89
C SER A 11 7.22 6.98 5.02
N ASP A 12 6.24 7.87 4.83
CA ASP A 12 6.38 9.31 4.99
C ASP A 12 5.16 9.86 5.72
N MET A 13 5.21 9.88 7.05
CA MET A 13 4.10 10.42 7.85
C MET A 13 4.09 11.96 7.79
N PRO A 14 2.92 12.59 7.65
CA PRO A 14 1.57 12.04 7.85
C PRO A 14 0.90 11.47 6.58
N TYR A 15 1.60 11.43 5.44
CA TYR A 15 0.99 11.05 4.16
C TYR A 15 0.66 9.56 4.09
N SER A 16 1.62 8.71 4.40
CA SER A 16 1.41 7.27 4.31
C SER A 16 2.44 6.46 5.09
N ARG A 17 2.01 5.34 5.65
CA ARG A 17 2.86 4.21 6.06
C ARG A 17 2.02 2.94 6.13
N TYR A 18 2.69 1.80 6.25
CA TYR A 18 2.05 0.56 6.70
C TYR A 18 2.49 0.22 8.13
N ARG A 19 1.65 -0.51 8.85
CA ARG A 19 1.95 -1.12 10.14
C ARG A 19 1.59 -2.60 10.10
N LYS A 20 2.47 -3.44 10.64
CA LYS A 20 2.19 -4.85 10.85
C LYS A 20 1.48 -5.04 12.19
N LEU A 21 0.33 -5.69 12.18
CA LEU A 21 -0.39 -6.10 13.38
C LEU A 21 0.20 -7.40 13.95
N ASP A 22 -0.11 -7.71 15.22
CA ASP A 22 0.38 -8.92 15.91
C ASP A 22 -0.03 -10.23 15.20
N ASN A 23 -1.16 -10.21 14.50
CA ASN A 23 -1.64 -11.34 13.70
C ASN A 23 -0.96 -11.47 12.33
N GLY A 24 0.07 -10.65 12.05
CA GLY A 24 0.82 -10.65 10.79
C GLY A 24 0.19 -9.83 9.65
N THR A 25 -1.00 -9.27 9.85
CA THR A 25 -1.69 -8.47 8.83
C THR A 25 -1.06 -7.07 8.71
N PHE A 26 -0.91 -6.59 7.48
CA PHE A 26 -0.50 -5.21 7.22
C PHE A 26 -1.72 -4.30 7.09
N VAL A 27 -1.72 -3.19 7.83
CA VAL A 27 -2.72 -2.12 7.74
C VAL A 27 -2.05 -0.81 7.33
N GLY A 28 -2.76 0.00 6.55
CA GLY A 28 -2.27 1.29 6.09
C GLY A 28 -2.75 2.44 6.96
N GLU A 29 -1.91 3.45 7.12
CA GLU A 29 -2.16 4.64 7.95
C GLU A 29 -1.72 5.91 7.20
N GLY A 30 -2.37 7.04 7.47
CA GLY A 30 -2.09 8.34 6.84
C GLY A 30 -3.09 8.74 5.76
N PHE A 31 -2.96 9.97 5.26
CA PHE A 31 -3.92 10.58 4.32
C PHE A 31 -4.14 9.75 3.05
N ALA A 32 -3.11 9.06 2.54
CA ALA A 32 -3.25 8.19 1.37
C ALA A 32 -4.23 7.03 1.62
N PHE A 33 -4.21 6.43 2.81
CA PHE A 33 -5.10 5.32 3.16
C PHE A 33 -6.51 5.78 3.54
N GLU A 34 -6.67 6.99 4.06
CA GLU A 34 -7.98 7.62 4.21
C GLU A 34 -8.65 7.85 2.85
N LEU A 35 -7.90 8.38 1.87
CA LEU A 35 -8.37 8.53 0.49
C LEU A 35 -8.70 7.16 -0.12
N LEU A 36 -7.85 6.16 0.06
CA LEU A 36 -8.08 4.81 -0.44
C LEU A 36 -9.38 4.20 0.14
N ALA A 37 -9.66 4.41 1.42
CA ALA A 37 -10.89 3.96 2.06
C ALA A 37 -12.14 4.60 1.43
N LEU A 38 -12.09 5.90 1.07
CA LEU A 38 -13.17 6.57 0.34
C LEU A 38 -13.38 5.95 -1.04
N LEU A 39 -12.28 5.66 -1.75
CA LEU A 39 -12.32 5.01 -3.06
C LEU A 39 -12.92 3.60 -2.98
N MET A 40 -12.52 2.79 -2.01
CA MET A 40 -13.11 1.46 -1.77
C MET A 40 -14.61 1.55 -1.51
N LYS A 41 -15.05 2.50 -0.67
CA LYS A 41 -16.47 2.68 -0.37
C LYS A 41 -17.29 3.02 -1.62
N LYS A 42 -16.73 3.84 -2.52
CA LYS A 42 -17.37 4.29 -3.76
C LYS A 42 -17.39 3.21 -4.83
N PHE A 43 -16.26 2.56 -5.06
CA PHE A 43 -16.05 1.65 -6.20
C PHE A 43 -16.15 0.17 -5.83
N LYS A 44 -16.34 -0.16 -4.54
CA LYS A 44 -16.57 -1.51 -4.01
C LYS A 44 -15.44 -2.51 -4.32
N PHE A 45 -14.20 -2.04 -4.26
CA PHE A 45 -13.01 -2.90 -4.33
C PHE A 45 -12.36 -3.08 -2.95
N THR A 46 -11.47 -4.06 -2.87
CA THR A 46 -10.65 -4.38 -1.69
C THR A 46 -9.17 -4.25 -2.01
N TYR A 47 -8.31 -4.19 -0.99
CA TYR A 47 -6.86 -4.18 -1.20
C TYR A 47 -6.10 -5.07 -0.22
N THR A 48 -4.88 -5.43 -0.60
CA THR A 48 -3.85 -6.00 0.28
C THR A 48 -2.58 -5.16 0.17
N ILE A 49 -1.88 -4.97 1.28
CA ILE A 49 -0.58 -4.30 1.28
C ILE A 49 0.52 -5.34 1.08
N ILE A 50 1.38 -5.11 0.09
CA ILE A 50 2.63 -5.85 -0.11
C ILE A 50 3.78 -4.88 0.13
N PRO A 51 4.42 -4.90 1.31
CA PRO A 51 5.58 -4.06 1.58
C PRO A 51 6.71 -4.31 0.56
N PRO A 52 7.45 -3.27 0.15
CA PRO A 52 8.65 -3.47 -0.64
C PRO A 52 9.75 -4.09 0.23
N ALA A 53 10.74 -4.74 -0.40
CA ALA A 53 11.89 -5.28 0.34
C ALA A 53 12.71 -4.17 1.01
N LYS A 54 12.78 -3.00 0.36
CA LYS A 54 13.32 -1.76 0.92
C LYS A 54 12.32 -0.62 0.71
N ASP A 55 12.21 0.25 1.71
CA ASP A 55 11.35 1.44 1.65
C ASP A 55 11.97 2.53 0.77
N ILE A 56 12.09 2.24 -0.52
CA ILE A 56 12.69 3.09 -1.54
C ILE A 56 11.75 3.09 -2.74
N ILE A 57 11.48 4.27 -3.29
CA ILE A 57 10.60 4.39 -4.45
C ILE A 57 11.31 3.84 -5.70
N GLY A 58 12.41 4.49 -6.12
CA GLY A 58 13.07 4.28 -7.42
C GLY A 58 14.11 3.16 -7.51
N ASP A 59 13.87 2.01 -6.87
CA ASP A 59 14.74 0.83 -7.00
C ASP A 59 13.99 -0.29 -7.73
N GLU A 60 14.46 -0.63 -8.94
CA GLU A 60 13.89 -1.66 -9.81
C GLU A 60 14.13 -3.09 -9.32
N SER A 61 15.03 -3.30 -8.36
CA SER A 61 15.40 -4.60 -7.81
C SER A 61 14.75 -4.90 -6.45
N SER A 62 14.61 -3.87 -5.60
CA SER A 62 14.20 -4.06 -4.21
C SER A 62 13.25 -2.99 -3.65
N GLY A 63 12.93 -1.97 -4.44
CA GLY A 63 12.02 -0.89 -4.07
C GLY A 63 10.60 -1.07 -4.61
N MET A 64 9.82 0.01 -4.57
CA MET A 64 8.41 -0.01 -4.99
C MET A 64 8.22 -0.10 -6.51
N ILE A 65 9.14 0.47 -7.31
CA ILE A 65 9.07 0.37 -8.77
C ILE A 65 9.14 -1.10 -9.22
N GLN A 66 9.95 -1.93 -8.56
CA GLN A 66 10.01 -3.37 -8.81
C GLN A 66 8.63 -4.04 -8.71
N GLN A 67 7.78 -3.58 -7.78
CA GLN A 67 6.46 -4.17 -7.53
C GLN A 67 5.41 -3.80 -8.58
N LEU A 68 5.68 -2.83 -9.47
CA LEU A 68 4.76 -2.41 -10.53
C LEU A 68 4.91 -3.23 -11.83
N TYR A 69 6.05 -3.87 -12.02
CA TYR A 69 6.40 -4.59 -13.25
C TYR A 69 6.51 -6.12 -13.06
N ASN A 70 6.13 -6.61 -11.87
CA ASN A 70 6.08 -8.04 -11.55
C ASN A 70 4.74 -8.68 -11.87
#